data_AF-A0A2S9FJ25-F1
#
_entry.id   AF-A0A2S9FJ25-F1
#
_cell.length_a   1.000
_cell.length_b   1.000
_cell.length_c   1.000
_cell.angle_alpha   90.00
_cell.angle_beta   90.00
_cell.angle_gamma   90.00
#
_symmetry.space_group_name_H-M   'P 1'
#
loop_
_entity.id
_entity.type
_entity.pdbx_description
1 polymer ?
#
loop_
_entity_poly.entity_id
_entity_poly.type
_entity_poly.pdbx_seq_one_letter_code
_entity_poly.pdbx_strand_id
1 'polypeptide(L)'
;AAARGTAMGLSSFASKPMEDVTAVNDKVFFQIYWLGSRDEILARMERARAAGAKGLILTTDWSFSHGRDWGSPKIPERMDLKTIIKMSPEVITKPRWFYSFAKTLRPPDLRVPNQGRRGEPGPTFFEAYGQWMGTPPPTWEDVAWLREQWGGPFLLKGMVRVDDAKRAVDAGVSALTVSNHGGNNLDGTPAAIRCLPAIAD
;
A
#
# COMPACT_ATOMS: atom_id res chain seq x y z
N ALA A 1 8.71 -2.34 14.35
CA ALA A 1 7.33 -2.41 14.89
C ALA A 1 7.25 -3.40 16.05
N ALA A 2 7.41 -4.71 15.80
CA ALA A 2 7.34 -5.77 16.82
C ALA A 2 8.20 -5.51 18.08
N ALA A 3 9.51 -5.24 17.92
CA ALA A 3 10.41 -4.96 19.05
C ALA A 3 10.03 -3.71 19.88
N ARG A 4 9.17 -2.83 19.36
CA ARG A 4 8.64 -1.63 20.04
C ARG A 4 7.19 -1.81 20.49
N GLY A 5 6.61 -3.00 20.31
CA GLY A 5 5.23 -3.31 20.68
C GLY A 5 4.15 -2.57 19.85
N THR A 6 4.52 -1.91 18.75
CA THR A 6 3.59 -1.09 17.94
C THR A 6 3.07 -1.84 16.71
N ALA A 7 1.86 -1.45 16.28
CA ALA A 7 1.26 -1.95 15.05
C ALA A 7 2.02 -1.51 13.79
N MET A 8 1.78 -2.22 12.69
CA MET A 8 2.35 -1.95 11.37
C MET A 8 1.26 -1.96 10.30
N GLY A 9 1.14 -0.89 9.51
CA GLY A 9 0.42 -0.92 8.25
C GLY A 9 1.30 -1.54 7.16
N LEU A 10 0.92 -2.69 6.61
CA LEU A 10 1.64 -3.36 5.53
C LEU A 10 0.99 -3.03 4.19
N SER A 11 1.72 -2.36 3.29
CA SER A 11 1.19 -2.06 1.96
C SER A 11 0.96 -3.32 1.12
N SER A 12 -0.12 -3.32 0.34
CA SER A 12 -0.34 -4.30 -0.72
C SER A 12 0.73 -4.24 -1.83
N PHE A 13 1.53 -3.17 -1.91
CA PHE A 13 2.70 -3.06 -2.79
C PHE A 13 4.03 -3.36 -2.06
N ALA A 14 4.00 -3.91 -0.85
CA ALA A 14 5.21 -4.28 -0.13
C ALA A 14 6.01 -5.37 -0.88
N SER A 15 7.34 -5.31 -0.78
CA SER A 15 8.28 -6.26 -1.37
C SER A 15 8.39 -7.61 -0.62
N LYS A 16 7.53 -7.84 0.37
CA LYS A 16 7.44 -9.08 1.14
C LYS A 16 6.01 -9.58 1.22
N PRO A 17 5.79 -10.90 1.10
CA PRO A 17 4.48 -11.50 1.33
C PRO A 17 3.96 -11.15 2.73
N MET A 18 2.65 -10.92 2.83
CA MET A 18 1.97 -10.64 4.10
C MET A 18 2.19 -11.75 5.13
N GLU A 19 2.27 -13.01 4.68
CA GLU A 19 2.52 -14.18 5.54
C GLU A 19 3.87 -14.09 6.26
N ASP A 20 4.92 -13.65 5.57
CA ASP A 20 6.25 -13.49 6.16
C ASP A 20 6.24 -12.38 7.22
N VAL A 21 5.48 -11.30 6.98
CA VAL A 21 5.42 -10.15 7.88
C VAL A 21 4.57 -10.45 9.11
N THR A 22 3.43 -11.11 8.94
CA THR A 22 2.56 -11.50 10.06
C THR A 22 3.18 -12.59 10.93
N ALA A 23 4.02 -13.46 10.36
CA ALA A 23 4.77 -14.47 11.12
C ALA A 23 5.73 -13.86 12.16
N VAL A 24 6.22 -12.64 11.93
CA VAL A 24 7.18 -11.95 12.83
C VAL A 24 6.59 -10.75 13.57
N ASN A 25 5.34 -10.39 13.28
CA ASN A 25 4.61 -9.30 13.92
C ASN A 25 3.11 -9.60 13.94
N ASP A 26 2.56 -9.85 15.12
CA ASP A 26 1.13 -10.15 15.32
C ASP A 26 0.23 -8.91 15.26
N LYS A 27 0.80 -7.70 15.16
CA LYS A 27 0.06 -6.41 15.10
C LYS A 27 0.08 -5.80 13.70
N VAL A 28 -0.17 -6.60 12.67
CA VAL A 28 -0.19 -6.14 11.28
C VAL A 28 -1.60 -5.79 10.85
N PHE A 29 -1.76 -4.58 10.29
CA PHE A 29 -2.94 -4.16 9.55
C PHE A 29 -2.56 -4.17 8.06
N PHE A 30 -3.30 -4.92 7.25
CA PHE A 30 -2.99 -5.03 5.83
C PHE A 30 -3.67 -3.88 5.06
N GLN A 31 -2.87 -3.09 4.36
CA GLN A 31 -3.38 -2.01 3.50
C GLN A 31 -3.65 -2.55 2.10
N ILE A 32 -4.86 -2.34 1.61
CA ILE A 32 -5.30 -2.70 0.28
C ILE A 32 -5.62 -1.45 -0.55
N TYR A 33 -5.22 -1.49 -1.83
CA TYR A 33 -5.73 -0.59 -2.84
C TYR A 33 -6.90 -1.24 -3.57
N TRP A 34 -7.87 -0.42 -3.98
CA TRP A 34 -8.94 -0.84 -4.88
C TRP A 34 -8.36 -1.09 -6.27
N LEU A 35 -8.07 -2.36 -6.55
CA LEU A 35 -7.26 -2.79 -7.68
C LEU A 35 -7.75 -4.17 -8.13
N GLY A 36 -8.22 -4.23 -9.38
CA GLY A 36 -8.79 -5.42 -9.99
C GLY A 36 -10.30 -5.53 -9.80
N SER A 37 -10.84 -6.71 -10.08
CA SER A 37 -12.25 -7.03 -9.86
C SER A 37 -12.58 -7.19 -8.37
N ARG A 38 -13.87 -7.17 -8.03
CA ARG A 38 -14.32 -7.49 -6.66
C ARG A 38 -13.83 -8.86 -6.20
N ASP A 39 -13.79 -9.86 -7.09
CA ASP A 39 -13.29 -11.21 -6.76
C ASP A 39 -11.79 -11.21 -6.44
N GLU A 40 -10.99 -10.45 -7.20
CA GLU A 40 -9.55 -10.31 -6.94
C GLU A 40 -9.28 -9.59 -5.62
N ILE A 41 -10.03 -8.53 -5.33
CA ILE A 41 -9.95 -7.79 -4.06
C ILE A 41 -10.37 -8.69 -2.89
N LEU A 42 -11.45 -9.45 -3.04
CA LEU A 42 -11.93 -10.39 -2.03
C LEU A 42 -10.89 -11.48 -1.76
N ALA A 43 -10.33 -12.08 -2.80
CA ALA A 43 -9.28 -13.09 -2.64
C ALA A 43 -8.04 -12.54 -1.91
N ARG A 44 -7.63 -11.30 -2.22
CA ARG A 44 -6.52 -10.63 -1.53
C ARG A 44 -6.83 -10.33 -0.07
N MET A 45 -8.05 -9.88 0.22
CA MET A 45 -8.55 -9.64 1.56
C MET A 45 -8.59 -10.93 2.38
N GLU A 46 -9.13 -12.02 1.82
CA GLU A 46 -9.16 -13.34 2.47
C GLU A 46 -7.76 -13.86 2.75
N ARG A 47 -6.83 -13.68 1.81
CA ARG A 47 -5.42 -14.02 2.03
C ARG A 47 -4.83 -13.25 3.21
N ALA A 48 -5.13 -11.95 3.34
CA ALA A 48 -4.67 -11.14 4.47
C ALA A 48 -5.26 -11.62 5.80
N ARG A 49 -6.54 -12.00 5.82
CA ARG A 49 -7.18 -12.60 7.00
C ARG A 49 -6.50 -13.90 7.38
N ALA A 50 -6.33 -14.80 6.41
CA ALA A 50 -5.70 -16.11 6.62
C ALA A 50 -4.24 -15.99 7.05
N ALA A 51 -3.53 -14.94 6.62
CA ALA A 51 -2.18 -14.62 7.08
C ALA A 51 -2.12 -14.11 8.53
N GLY A 52 -3.26 -13.72 9.12
CA GLY A 52 -3.35 -13.23 10.50
C GLY A 52 -3.35 -11.71 10.66
N ALA A 53 -3.65 -10.96 9.59
CA ALA A 53 -3.83 -9.51 9.69
C ALA A 53 -4.96 -9.16 10.68
N LYS A 54 -4.71 -8.20 11.56
CA LYS A 54 -5.64 -7.76 12.62
C LYS A 54 -6.68 -6.75 12.15
N GLY A 55 -6.47 -6.16 10.99
CA GLY A 55 -7.40 -5.23 10.37
C GLY A 55 -7.02 -4.94 8.93
N LEU A 56 -7.95 -4.33 8.22
CA LEU A 56 -7.77 -3.90 6.83
C LEU A 56 -7.71 -2.37 6.75
N ILE A 57 -6.83 -1.84 5.90
CA ILE A 57 -6.76 -0.41 5.60
C ILE A 57 -7.09 -0.23 4.12
N LEU A 58 -8.26 0.29 3.78
CA LEU A 58 -8.57 0.68 2.40
C LEU A 58 -8.06 2.10 2.16
N THR A 59 -7.16 2.27 1.18
CA THR A 59 -6.62 3.59 0.81
C THR A 59 -7.34 4.15 -0.40
N THR A 60 -7.89 5.36 -0.28
CA THR A 60 -8.70 6.03 -1.33
C THR A 60 -8.12 7.36 -1.82
N ASP A 61 -7.01 7.83 -1.23
CA ASP A 61 -6.39 9.14 -1.54
C ASP A 61 -5.40 9.13 -2.73
N TRP A 62 -5.44 8.11 -3.59
CA TRP A 62 -4.56 8.04 -4.76
C TRP A 62 -5.28 8.46 -6.04
N SER A 63 -4.84 9.56 -6.65
CA SER A 63 -5.50 10.19 -7.79
C SER A 63 -4.80 9.95 -9.14
N PHE A 64 -3.66 9.26 -9.15
CA PHE A 64 -2.73 9.14 -10.31
C PHE A 64 -2.37 10.49 -10.97
N SER A 65 -2.70 11.61 -10.33
CA SER A 65 -2.42 12.95 -10.82
C SER A 65 -0.92 13.17 -10.72
N HIS A 66 -0.28 13.41 -11.87
CA HIS A 66 1.16 13.61 -11.95
C HIS A 66 1.51 15.06 -11.67
N GLY A 67 2.44 15.27 -10.74
CA GLY A 67 3.02 16.59 -10.51
C GLY A 67 4.05 16.62 -9.40
N ARG A 68 4.98 15.65 -9.33
CA ARG A 68 6.21 15.90 -8.58
C ARG A 68 7.12 16.70 -9.48
N ASP A 69 7.50 17.92 -9.09
CA ASP A 69 8.42 18.77 -9.87
C ASP A 69 9.77 18.07 -10.14
N TRP A 70 10.17 17.17 -9.25
CA TRP A 70 11.38 16.35 -9.37
C TRP A 70 11.15 15.02 -10.12
N GLY A 71 9.92 14.73 -10.56
CA GLY A 71 9.53 13.50 -11.25
C GLY A 71 9.43 12.27 -10.34
N SER A 72 9.65 11.10 -10.94
CA SER A 72 9.75 9.82 -10.25
C SER A 72 11.13 9.22 -10.49
N PRO A 73 11.74 8.53 -9.51
CA PRO A 73 12.99 7.82 -9.76
C PRO A 73 12.79 6.79 -10.88
N LYS A 74 13.83 6.53 -11.67
CA LYS A 74 13.77 5.50 -12.71
C LYS A 74 13.79 4.12 -12.05
N ILE A 75 12.63 3.49 -11.95
CA ILE A 75 12.49 2.13 -11.42
C ILE A 75 12.69 1.14 -12.58
N PRO A 76 13.68 0.23 -12.52
CA PRO A 76 13.79 -0.85 -13.51
C PRO A 76 12.66 -1.87 -13.32
N GLU A 77 12.26 -2.54 -14.40
CA GLU A 77 11.23 -3.59 -14.34
C GLU A 77 11.74 -4.84 -13.62
N ARG A 78 13.04 -5.15 -13.77
CA ARG A 78 13.71 -6.32 -13.20
C ARG A 78 15.17 -6.02 -12.92
N MET A 79 15.78 -6.76 -11.99
CA MET A 79 17.21 -6.66 -11.68
C MET A 79 18.03 -7.68 -12.49
N ASP A 80 18.05 -7.53 -13.82
CA ASP A 80 18.89 -8.34 -14.70
C ASP A 80 20.35 -7.81 -14.77
N LEU A 81 21.26 -8.57 -15.38
CA LEU A 81 22.67 -8.18 -15.50
C LEU A 81 22.84 -6.81 -16.18
N LYS A 82 22.02 -6.53 -17.19
CA LYS A 82 22.00 -5.25 -17.90
C LYS A 82 21.66 -4.10 -16.97
N THR A 83 20.63 -4.27 -16.12
CA THR A 83 20.20 -3.29 -15.12
C THR A 83 21.27 -3.11 -14.05
N ILE A 84 21.87 -4.20 -13.56
CA ILE A 84 22.94 -4.15 -12.56
C ILE A 84 24.13 -3.35 -13.10
N ILE A 85 24.60 -3.64 -14.31
CA ILE A 85 25.71 -2.90 -14.95
C ILE A 85 25.34 -1.42 -15.09
N LYS A 86 24.13 -1.13 -15.59
CA LYS A 86 23.64 0.23 -15.79
C LYS A 86 23.55 1.03 -14.50
N MET A 87 23.11 0.42 -13.39
CA MET A 87 22.95 1.09 -12.10
C MET A 87 24.22 1.06 -11.24
N SER A 88 25.24 0.29 -11.63
CA SER A 88 26.47 0.12 -10.85
C SER A 88 27.18 1.43 -10.45
N PRO A 89 27.21 2.51 -11.27
CA PRO A 89 27.85 3.77 -10.83
C PRO A 89 27.15 4.41 -9.62
N GLU A 90 25.82 4.32 -9.53
CA GLU A 90 25.05 4.84 -8.39
C GLU A 90 25.21 4.00 -7.13
N VAL A 91 25.53 2.72 -7.29
CA VAL A 91 25.63 1.73 -6.21
C VAL A 91 27.05 1.68 -5.63
N ILE A 92 28.07 1.70 -6.47
CA ILE A 92 29.49 1.60 -6.06
C ILE A 92 29.90 2.82 -5.22
N THR A 93 29.31 3.99 -5.49
CA THR A 93 29.50 5.21 -4.68
C THR A 93 28.86 5.11 -3.28
N LYS A 94 28.11 4.03 -2.98
CA LYS A 94 27.41 3.80 -1.72
C LYS A 94 27.80 2.44 -1.11
N PRO A 95 29.06 2.23 -0.70
CA PRO A 95 29.58 0.90 -0.35
C PRO A 95 28.86 0.22 0.82
N ARG A 96 28.42 0.98 1.84
CA ARG A 96 27.66 0.43 2.98
C ARG A 96 26.27 -0.07 2.55
N TRP A 97 25.60 0.69 1.68
CA TRP A 97 24.31 0.30 1.11
C TRP A 97 24.50 -0.94 0.23
N PHE A 98 25.49 -0.92 -0.67
CA PHE A 98 25.80 -2.05 -1.54
C PHE A 98 26.06 -3.31 -0.73
N TYR A 99 26.93 -3.25 0.28
CA TYR A 99 27.23 -4.38 1.15
C TYR A 99 25.99 -4.94 1.85
N SER A 100 25.03 -4.08 2.24
CA SER A 100 23.78 -4.53 2.88
C SER A 100 22.92 -5.43 1.99
N PHE A 101 22.99 -5.23 0.66
CA PHE A 101 22.31 -6.06 -0.34
C PHE A 101 23.20 -7.19 -0.84
N ALA A 102 24.48 -6.93 -1.14
CA ALA A 102 25.40 -7.92 -1.69
C ALA A 102 25.51 -9.17 -0.80
N LYS A 103 25.52 -9.00 0.53
CA LYS A 103 25.56 -10.11 1.49
C LYS A 103 24.35 -11.05 1.45
N THR A 104 23.23 -10.64 0.84
CA THR A 104 22.05 -11.51 0.70
C THR A 104 22.19 -12.49 -0.46
N LEU A 105 23.12 -12.24 -1.40
CA LEU A 105 23.29 -12.95 -2.66
C LEU A 105 21.98 -13.08 -3.47
N ARG A 106 20.99 -12.24 -3.18
CA ARG A 106 19.66 -12.25 -3.78
C ARG A 106 19.31 -10.84 -4.26
N PRO A 107 19.49 -10.55 -5.56
CA PRO A 107 19.03 -9.30 -6.13
C PRO A 107 17.52 -9.11 -5.87
N PRO A 108 17.05 -7.86 -5.65
CA PRO A 108 15.62 -7.59 -5.53
C PRO A 108 14.88 -8.01 -6.81
N ASP A 109 13.78 -8.74 -6.67
CA ASP A 109 12.96 -9.20 -7.80
C ASP A 109 12.03 -8.10 -8.36
N LEU A 110 11.86 -7.00 -7.63
CA LEU A 110 11.03 -5.83 -7.96
C LEU A 110 9.55 -6.19 -8.21
N ARG A 111 9.08 -7.25 -7.54
CA ARG A 111 7.70 -7.71 -7.58
C ARG A 111 6.88 -7.16 -6.40
N VAL A 112 5.57 -7.27 -6.55
CA VAL A 112 4.58 -6.94 -5.51
C VAL A 112 3.84 -8.21 -5.09
N PRO A 113 4.45 -9.08 -4.25
CA PRO A 113 3.95 -10.42 -3.94
C PRO A 113 2.53 -10.46 -3.34
N ASN A 114 2.08 -9.35 -2.74
CA ASN A 114 0.74 -9.25 -2.14
C ASN A 114 -0.37 -8.97 -3.16
N GLN A 115 -0.03 -8.70 -4.43
CA GLN A 115 -0.99 -8.57 -5.52
C GLN A 115 -1.27 -9.90 -6.23
N GLY A 116 -0.39 -10.90 -6.08
CA GLY A 116 -0.60 -12.26 -6.59
C GLY A 116 -1.38 -13.16 -5.65
N ARG A 117 -1.68 -14.37 -6.11
CA ARG A 117 -2.27 -15.40 -5.24
C ARG A 117 -1.22 -15.93 -4.27
N ARG A 118 -1.68 -16.60 -3.21
CA ARG A 118 -0.78 -17.23 -2.24
C ARG A 118 0.12 -18.26 -2.93
N GLY A 119 1.42 -18.16 -2.69
CA GLY A 119 2.43 -19.04 -3.28
C GLY A 119 2.91 -18.64 -4.68
N GLU A 120 2.27 -17.65 -5.30
CA GLU A 120 2.77 -17.07 -6.55
C GLU A 120 3.79 -15.96 -6.27
N PRO A 121 4.74 -15.70 -7.19
CA PRO A 121 5.68 -14.57 -7.06
C PRO A 121 4.99 -13.19 -7.01
N GLY A 122 3.75 -13.10 -7.48
CA GLY A 122 3.06 -11.85 -7.74
C GLY A 122 3.57 -11.14 -9.01
N PRO A 123 2.81 -10.16 -9.52
CA PRO A 123 3.19 -9.40 -10.71
C PRO A 123 4.40 -8.49 -10.43
N THR A 124 5.02 -7.99 -11.50
CA THR A 124 5.98 -6.89 -11.42
C THR A 124 5.29 -5.62 -10.94
N PHE A 125 6.07 -4.66 -10.42
CA PHE A 125 5.53 -3.38 -9.97
C PHE A 125 4.68 -2.67 -11.04
N PHE A 126 5.17 -2.60 -12.28
CA PHE A 126 4.49 -1.88 -13.36
C PHE A 126 3.23 -2.61 -13.88
N GLU A 127 3.22 -3.94 -13.86
CA GLU A 127 2.01 -4.71 -14.18
C GLU A 127 0.89 -4.42 -13.18
N ALA A 128 1.18 -4.51 -11.87
CA ALA A 128 0.19 -4.18 -10.85
C ALA A 128 -0.22 -2.71 -10.88
N TYR A 129 0.73 -1.80 -11.12
CA TYR A 129 0.44 -0.38 -11.24
C TYR A 129 -0.45 -0.07 -12.45
N GLY A 130 -0.21 -0.70 -13.59
CA GLY A 130 -1.04 -0.58 -14.78
C GLY A 130 -2.47 -1.09 -14.55
N GLN A 131 -2.63 -2.25 -13.89
CA GLN A 131 -3.95 -2.75 -13.49
C GLN A 131 -4.66 -1.77 -12.56
N TRP A 132 -3.94 -1.19 -11.59
CA TRP A 132 -4.50 -0.21 -10.66
C TRP A 132 -4.98 1.05 -11.37
N MET A 133 -4.18 1.61 -12.27
CA MET A 133 -4.56 2.76 -13.09
C MET A 133 -5.79 2.49 -13.95
N GLY A 134 -5.95 1.26 -14.45
CA GLY A 134 -7.10 0.84 -15.23
C GLY A 134 -8.34 0.46 -14.40
N THR A 135 -8.22 0.37 -13.08
CA THR A 135 -9.33 0.01 -12.19
C THR A 135 -10.13 1.27 -11.82
N PRO A 136 -11.45 1.33 -12.10
CA PRO A 136 -12.28 2.43 -11.64
C PRO A 136 -12.23 2.59 -10.11
N PRO A 137 -12.22 3.83 -9.57
CA PRO A 137 -12.27 4.05 -8.13
C PRO A 137 -13.51 3.40 -7.49
N PRO A 138 -13.43 2.96 -6.22
CA PRO A 138 -14.57 2.40 -5.51
C PRO A 138 -15.66 3.45 -5.27
N THR A 139 -16.91 3.02 -5.28
CA THR A 139 -18.02 3.81 -4.75
C THR A 139 -18.11 3.69 -3.22
N TRP A 140 -19.00 4.45 -2.58
CA TRP A 140 -19.24 4.28 -1.14
C TRP A 140 -19.92 2.95 -0.81
N GLU A 141 -20.74 2.41 -1.74
CA GLU A 141 -21.31 1.07 -1.63
C GLU A 141 -20.22 -0.01 -1.71
N ASP A 142 -19.20 0.17 -2.54
CA ASP A 142 -18.03 -0.70 -2.59
C ASP A 142 -17.25 -0.70 -1.27
N VAL A 143 -17.08 0.46 -0.65
CA VAL A 143 -16.43 0.60 0.68
C VAL A 143 -17.23 -0.15 1.75
N ALA A 144 -18.55 0.07 1.79
CA ALA A 144 -19.43 -0.61 2.74
C ALA A 144 -19.43 -2.13 2.54
N TRP A 145 -19.50 -2.58 1.28
CA TRP A 145 -19.40 -3.99 0.90
C TRP A 145 -18.08 -4.61 1.36
N LEU A 146 -16.93 -4.00 1.03
CA LEU A 146 -15.62 -4.57 1.41
C LEU A 146 -15.44 -4.61 2.94
N ARG A 147 -15.97 -3.60 3.65
CA ARG A 147 -16.00 -3.58 5.11
C ARG A 147 -16.82 -4.74 5.67
N GLU A 148 -18.00 -5.00 5.12
CA GLU A 148 -18.84 -6.14 5.50
C GLU A 148 -18.14 -7.47 5.23
N GLN A 149 -17.55 -7.63 4.04
CA GLN A 149 -16.77 -8.83 3.70
C GLN A 149 -15.59 -9.04 4.65
N TRP A 150 -14.94 -7.95 5.12
CA TRP A 150 -13.84 -8.05 6.07
C TRP A 150 -14.30 -8.54 7.46
N GLY A 151 -15.43 -8.05 7.96
CA GLY A 151 -16.02 -8.52 9.21
C GLY A 151 -15.20 -8.21 10.49
N GLY A 152 -14.29 -7.25 10.44
CA GLY A 152 -13.39 -6.89 11.55
C GLY A 152 -12.95 -5.43 11.52
N PRO A 153 -11.86 -5.05 12.24
CA PRO A 153 -11.33 -3.69 12.23
C PRO A 153 -11.00 -3.22 10.82
N PHE A 154 -11.71 -2.20 10.34
CA PHE A 154 -11.61 -1.68 8.98
C PHE A 154 -11.35 -0.17 9.00
N LEU A 155 -10.23 0.25 8.44
CA LEU A 155 -9.75 1.63 8.43
C LEU A 155 -9.85 2.21 7.02
N LEU A 156 -10.45 3.40 6.88
CA LEU A 156 -10.41 4.14 5.62
C LEU A 156 -9.33 5.22 5.65
N LYS A 157 -8.34 5.10 4.78
CA LYS A 157 -7.21 6.03 4.69
C LYS A 157 -7.43 7.03 3.56
N GLY A 158 -7.29 8.32 3.90
CA GLY A 158 -7.22 9.39 2.90
C GLY A 158 -8.14 10.59 3.12
N MET A 159 -8.65 10.77 4.34
CA MET A 159 -9.66 11.79 4.61
C MET A 159 -9.01 13.18 4.72
N VAL A 160 -9.50 14.12 3.94
CA VAL A 160 -9.13 15.56 4.04
C VAL A 160 -10.34 16.49 4.01
N ARG A 161 -11.55 15.92 3.85
CA ARG A 161 -12.83 16.63 3.83
C ARG A 161 -13.80 16.04 4.84
N VAL A 162 -14.64 16.91 5.41
CA VAL A 162 -15.63 16.54 6.44
C VAL A 162 -16.78 15.71 5.86
N ASP A 163 -17.21 16.01 4.64
CA ASP A 163 -18.28 15.26 3.97
C ASP A 163 -17.85 13.83 3.63
N ASP A 164 -16.63 13.62 3.15
CA ASP A 164 -16.07 12.27 2.96
C ASP A 164 -15.93 11.52 4.29
N ALA A 165 -15.52 12.20 5.37
CA ALA A 165 -15.44 11.59 6.69
C ALA A 165 -16.82 11.12 7.19
N LYS A 166 -17.88 11.92 6.98
CA LYS A 166 -19.26 11.52 7.28
C LYS A 166 -19.70 10.31 6.47
N ARG A 167 -19.41 10.29 5.16
CA ARG A 167 -19.69 9.13 4.30
C ARG A 167 -18.95 7.88 4.73
N ALA A 168 -17.71 8.01 5.22
CA ALA A 168 -16.96 6.89 5.77
C ALA A 168 -17.64 6.32 7.03
N VAL A 169 -18.15 7.19 7.92
CA VAL A 169 -18.95 6.79 9.07
C VAL A 169 -20.25 6.10 8.63
N ASP A 170 -20.95 6.63 7.63
CA ASP A 170 -22.17 6.02 7.07
C ASP A 170 -21.90 4.62 6.48
N ALA A 171 -20.75 4.42 5.84
CA ALA A 171 -20.29 3.10 5.37
C ALA A 171 -19.91 2.14 6.52
N GLY A 172 -19.83 2.68 7.75
CA GLY A 172 -19.55 1.98 9.01
C GLY A 172 -18.13 1.45 9.13
N VAL A 173 -17.15 2.21 8.63
CA VAL A 173 -15.73 1.94 8.89
C VAL A 173 -15.45 2.02 10.39
N SER A 174 -14.52 1.21 10.89
CA SER A 174 -14.16 1.20 12.33
C SER A 174 -13.37 2.45 12.73
N ALA A 175 -12.62 3.00 11.78
CA ALA A 175 -11.89 4.25 11.94
C ALA A 175 -11.51 4.82 10.56
N LEU A 176 -11.04 6.05 10.56
CA LEU A 176 -10.49 6.73 9.38
C LEU A 176 -9.14 7.38 9.72
N THR A 177 -8.35 7.69 8.69
CA THR A 177 -7.12 8.48 8.87
C THR A 177 -7.20 9.79 8.12
N VAL A 178 -6.87 10.88 8.81
CA VAL A 178 -6.63 12.18 8.19
C VAL A 178 -5.28 12.14 7.49
N SER A 179 -5.27 12.10 6.16
CA SER A 179 -4.08 11.83 5.35
C SER A 179 -4.20 12.47 3.98
N ASN A 180 -3.15 13.17 3.55
CA ASN A 180 -2.95 13.62 2.17
C ASN A 180 -1.82 12.82 1.48
N HIS A 181 -1.62 11.57 1.90
CA HIS A 181 -0.55 10.68 1.40
C HIS A 181 0.87 11.25 1.59
N GLY A 182 1.07 12.07 2.63
CA GLY A 182 2.34 12.75 2.87
C GLY A 182 2.69 13.78 1.79
N GLY A 183 1.68 14.37 1.14
CA GLY A 183 1.86 15.34 0.07
C GLY A 183 2.35 14.75 -1.26
N ASN A 184 2.25 13.43 -1.46
CA ASN A 184 2.81 12.75 -2.64
C ASN A 184 1.82 12.54 -3.80
N ASN A 185 0.54 12.92 -3.63
CA ASN A 185 -0.51 12.69 -4.62
C ASN A 185 -1.02 14.00 -5.25
N LEU A 186 -1.91 14.71 -4.56
CA LEU A 186 -2.47 15.96 -5.05
C LEU A 186 -1.78 17.14 -4.38
N ASP A 187 -1.02 17.91 -5.16
CA ASP A 187 -0.42 19.15 -4.70
C ASP A 187 -1.49 20.20 -4.35
N GLY A 188 -1.19 21.07 -3.39
CA GLY A 188 -2.13 22.06 -2.86
C GLY A 188 -3.17 21.49 -1.89
N THR A 189 -3.16 20.18 -1.60
CA THR A 189 -3.98 19.64 -0.50
C THR A 189 -3.54 20.25 0.85
N PRO A 190 -4.47 20.61 1.74
CA PRO A 190 -4.10 21.14 3.05
C PRO A 190 -3.24 20.14 3.83
N ALA A 191 -2.38 20.63 4.71
CA ALA A 191 -1.65 19.79 5.64
C ALA A 191 -2.65 18.99 6.50
N ALA A 192 -2.44 17.67 6.61
CA ALA A 192 -3.35 16.77 7.32
C ALA A 192 -3.70 17.24 8.76
N ILE A 193 -2.72 17.82 9.47
CA ILE A 193 -2.94 18.36 10.82
C ILE A 193 -3.94 19.53 10.88
N ARG A 194 -4.10 20.28 9.77
CA ARG A 194 -5.09 21.37 9.67
C ARG A 194 -6.49 20.86 9.36
N CYS A 195 -6.61 19.71 8.69
CA CYS A 195 -7.90 19.05 8.46
C CYS A 195 -8.41 18.32 9.71
N LEU A 196 -7.50 17.92 10.62
CA LEU A 196 -7.82 17.05 11.75
C LEU A 196 -8.94 17.58 12.66
N PRO A 197 -8.93 18.85 13.12
CA PRO A 197 -9.98 19.35 14.01
C PRO A 197 -11.37 19.24 13.38
N ALA A 198 -11.53 19.72 12.15
CA ALA A 198 -12.81 19.70 11.45
C ALA A 198 -13.31 18.29 11.09
N ILE A 199 -12.42 17.30 10.99
CA ILE A 199 -12.79 15.90 10.76
C ILE A 199 -13.13 15.18 12.08
N ALA A 200 -12.53 15.62 13.19
CA ALA A 200 -12.75 15.01 14.50
C ALA A 200 -14.04 15.48 15.18
N ASP A 201 -14.45 16.73 14.92
CA ASP A 201 -15.70 17.35 15.39
C ASP A 201 -16.94 16.87 14.61
#